data_AF-A0A2M6V7P4-F1
#
_entry.id   AF-A0A2M6V7P4-F1
#
_cell.length_a   1.000
_cell.length_b   1.000
_cell.length_c   1.000
_cell.angle_alpha   90.00
_cell.angle_beta   90.00
_cell.angle_gamma   90.00
#
_symmetry.space_group_name_H-M   'P 1'
#
loop_
_entity.id
_entity.type
_entity.pdbx_description
1 polymer ?
#
loop_
_entity_poly.entity_id
_entity_poly.type
_entity_poly.pdbx_seq_one_letter_code
_entity_poly.pdbx_strand_id
1 'polypeptide(L)'
;MPKLDGTHLPERLAQRLADLKADKEVAARDVKALLSDEQIAAMDAAWTEQQALRKVKRARTKEEERELGWKTKREIYIEAYEKALSEANEDIGDALDERLERAEVRAARIYLDAYFAARDEGKEAYQAHLAANNELKRAHLAKVDVAQTDAMTRRRDELDAMEDVIRAEIRKKMTPEELEQLEMLEEHERELAKGRGKAGGRAGKP
;
A
#
# COMPACT_ATOMS: atom_id res chain seq x y z
N MET A 1 14.42 2.33 -16.15
CA MET A 1 13.93 1.66 -14.92
C MET A 1 13.25 2.70 -14.06
N PRO A 2 12.10 2.41 -13.43
CA PRO A 2 11.50 3.32 -12.46
C PRO A 2 12.55 3.72 -11.42
N LYS A 3 12.61 5.00 -11.05
CA LYS A 3 13.48 5.45 -9.95
C LYS A 3 13.06 4.65 -8.70
N LEU A 4 14.04 4.09 -7.99
CA LEU A 4 13.80 3.38 -6.74
C LEU A 4 13.14 4.37 -5.77
N ASP A 5 11.88 4.13 -5.44
CA ASP A 5 11.25 4.77 -4.29
C ASP A 5 11.85 4.15 -3.03
N GLY A 6 12.06 4.94 -1.97
CA GLY A 6 12.71 4.48 -0.72
C GLY A 6 12.00 3.25 -0.13
N THR A 7 10.69 3.14 -0.38
CA THR A 7 9.85 2.01 0.03
C THR A 7 10.22 0.66 -0.60
N HIS A 8 10.92 0.65 -1.74
CA HIS A 8 11.29 -0.58 -2.46
C HIS A 8 12.75 -0.99 -2.24
N LEU A 9 13.56 -0.12 -1.64
CA LEU A 9 14.98 -0.36 -1.43
C LEU A 9 15.24 -1.57 -0.48
N PRO A 10 14.56 -1.70 0.68
CA PRO A 10 14.79 -2.81 1.60
C PRO A 10 14.49 -4.17 0.97
N GLU A 11 13.39 -4.29 0.23
CA GLU A 11 13.00 -5.53 -0.45
C GLU A 11 14.08 -5.98 -1.45
N ARG A 12 14.63 -5.04 -2.24
CA ARG A 12 15.68 -5.36 -3.21
C ARG A 12 17.01 -5.71 -2.55
N LEU A 13 17.37 -5.01 -1.47
CA LEU A 13 18.55 -5.35 -0.67
C LEU A 13 18.42 -6.76 -0.09
N ALA A 14 17.25 -7.10 0.47
CA ALA A 14 16.97 -8.44 1.00
C ALA A 14 17.04 -9.53 -0.08
N GLN A 15 16.43 -9.28 -1.25
CA GLN A 15 16.48 -10.21 -2.38
C GLN A 15 17.92 -10.45 -2.84
N ARG A 16 18.70 -9.38 -2.97
CA ARG A 16 20.10 -9.49 -3.41
C ARG A 16 20.98 -10.15 -2.35
N LEU A 17 20.75 -9.86 -1.08
CA LEU A 17 21.40 -10.53 0.03
C LEU A 17 21.10 -12.04 0.02
N ALA A 18 19.86 -12.44 -0.28
CA ALA A 18 19.49 -13.85 -0.43
C ALA A 18 20.23 -14.52 -1.61
N ASP A 19 20.33 -13.85 -2.75
CA ASP A 19 21.11 -14.35 -3.90
C ASP A 19 22.61 -14.49 -3.54
N LEU A 20 23.15 -13.50 -2.82
CA LEU A 20 24.51 -13.56 -2.27
C LEU A 20 24.67 -14.67 -1.23
N LYS A 21 23.66 -15.03 -0.44
CA LYS A 21 23.76 -16.18 0.49
C LYS A 21 23.58 -17.52 -0.20
N ALA A 22 22.80 -17.59 -1.28
CA ALA A 22 22.48 -18.81 -2.04
C ALA A 22 23.53 -19.21 -3.09
N ASP A 23 24.75 -18.74 -2.94
CA ASP A 23 25.86 -18.94 -3.87
C ASP A 23 25.69 -18.44 -5.32
N LYS A 24 24.62 -17.68 -5.63
CA LYS A 24 24.39 -17.17 -7.00
C LYS A 24 25.43 -16.12 -7.40
N GLU A 25 25.78 -16.12 -8.68
CA GLU A 25 26.69 -15.15 -9.26
C GLU A 25 25.98 -13.80 -9.48
N VAL A 26 26.58 -12.74 -8.95
CA VAL A 26 26.05 -11.38 -9.06
C VAL A 26 27.16 -10.49 -9.59
N ALA A 27 26.89 -9.76 -10.67
CA ALA A 27 27.86 -8.84 -11.25
C ALA A 27 28.21 -7.72 -10.25
N ALA A 28 29.49 -7.32 -10.18
CA ALA A 28 29.93 -6.28 -9.26
C ALA A 28 29.21 -4.94 -9.47
N ARG A 29 28.81 -4.63 -10.71
CA ARG A 29 27.97 -3.47 -11.03
C ARG A 29 26.63 -3.53 -10.32
N ASP A 30 26.00 -4.71 -10.31
CA ASP A 30 24.70 -4.93 -9.68
C ASP A 30 24.80 -4.94 -8.16
N VAL A 31 25.92 -5.38 -7.60
CA VAL A 31 26.23 -5.25 -6.16
C VAL A 31 26.27 -3.79 -5.74
N LYS A 32 26.95 -2.93 -6.53
CA LYS A 32 27.07 -1.50 -6.22
C LYS A 32 25.80 -0.70 -6.49
N ALA A 33 24.94 -1.14 -7.42
CA ALA A 33 23.76 -0.39 -7.86
C ALA A 33 22.69 -0.14 -6.77
N LEU A 34 22.70 -0.90 -5.67
CA LEU A 34 21.76 -0.76 -4.57
C LEU A 34 22.36 -0.12 -3.32
N LEU A 35 23.66 0.19 -3.34
CA LEU A 35 24.38 0.77 -2.21
C LEU A 35 24.62 2.27 -2.46
N SER A 36 24.71 3.05 -1.39
CA SER A 36 25.17 4.44 -1.46
C SER A 36 26.67 4.52 -1.77
N ASP A 37 27.14 5.67 -2.24
CA ASP A 37 28.56 5.87 -2.53
C ASP A 37 29.44 5.66 -1.28
N GLU A 38 28.93 6.04 -0.10
CA GLU A 38 29.60 5.81 1.19
C GLU A 38 29.67 4.33 1.55
N GLN A 39 28.58 3.58 1.36
CA GLN A 39 28.54 2.13 1.58
C GLN A 39 29.47 1.40 0.60
N ILE A 40 29.53 1.84 -0.67
CA ILE A 40 30.46 1.31 -1.67
C ILE A 40 31.91 1.55 -1.25
N ALA A 41 32.24 2.76 -0.79
CA ALA A 41 33.58 3.10 -0.33
C ALA A 41 33.99 2.24 0.89
N ALA A 42 33.09 2.07 1.86
CA ALA A 42 33.33 1.22 3.03
C ALA A 42 33.55 -0.26 2.65
N MET A 43 32.76 -0.76 1.70
CA MET A 43 32.87 -2.13 1.18
C MET A 43 34.20 -2.35 0.44
N ASP A 44 34.60 -1.42 -0.43
CA ASP A 44 35.87 -1.50 -1.15
C ASP A 44 37.07 -1.37 -0.18
N ALA A 45 36.97 -0.51 0.84
CA ALA A 45 37.98 -0.37 1.90
C ALA A 45 38.16 -1.68 2.68
N ALA A 46 37.07 -2.31 3.12
CA ALA A 46 37.11 -3.60 3.81
C ALA A 46 37.77 -4.70 2.95
N TRP A 47 37.55 -4.68 1.63
CA TRP A 47 38.25 -5.60 0.73
C TRP A 47 39.75 -5.32 0.64
N THR A 48 40.16 -4.05 0.55
CA THR A 48 41.59 -3.71 0.56
C THR A 48 42.29 -4.09 1.86
N GLU A 49 41.63 -3.95 3.01
CA GLU A 49 42.15 -4.40 4.31
C GLU A 49 42.34 -5.92 4.35
N GLN A 50 41.37 -6.68 3.83
CA GLN A 50 41.47 -8.14 3.71
C GLN A 50 42.61 -8.56 2.76
N GLN A 51 42.82 -7.83 1.66
CA GLN A 51 43.96 -8.07 0.78
C GLN A 51 45.30 -7.79 1.47
N ALA A 52 45.39 -6.75 2.29
CA ALA A 52 46.58 -6.45 3.07
C ALA A 52 46.85 -7.53 4.14
N LEU A 53 45.80 -7.98 4.85
CA LEU A 53 45.89 -9.04 5.85
C LEU A 53 46.43 -10.36 5.27
N ARG A 54 45.94 -10.76 4.09
CA ARG A 54 46.37 -11.97 3.37
C ARG A 54 47.82 -11.92 2.86
N LYS A 55 48.40 -10.72 2.72
CA LYS A 55 49.83 -10.56 2.39
C LYS A 55 50.73 -10.81 3.60
N VAL A 56 50.25 -10.47 4.80
CA VAL A 56 51.02 -10.54 6.04
C VAL A 56 50.86 -11.89 6.73
N LYS A 57 49.63 -12.39 6.85
CA LYS A 57 49.31 -13.68 7.46
C LYS A 57 48.97 -14.65 6.34
N ARG A 58 49.47 -15.90 6.41
CA ARG A 58 49.12 -16.99 5.47
C ARG A 58 48.36 -18.08 6.23
N ALA A 59 47.17 -18.44 5.74
CA ALA A 59 46.45 -19.64 6.11
C ALA A 59 46.68 -20.72 5.05
N ARG A 60 46.75 -21.99 5.48
CA ARG A 60 46.81 -23.17 4.61
C ARG A 60 45.54 -24.02 4.70
N THR A 61 44.70 -23.81 5.71
CA THR A 61 43.43 -24.53 5.92
C THR A 61 42.27 -23.54 6.17
N LYS A 62 41.02 -23.97 5.93
CA LYS A 62 39.82 -23.15 6.19
C LYS A 62 39.64 -22.79 7.67
N GLU A 63 40.16 -23.61 8.58
CA GLU A 63 40.11 -23.36 10.02
C GLU A 63 41.06 -22.22 10.39
N GLU A 64 42.29 -22.24 9.86
CA GLU A 64 43.26 -21.14 10.00
C GLU A 64 42.75 -19.86 9.34
N GLU A 65 42.03 -19.94 8.21
CA GLU A 65 41.39 -18.76 7.58
C GLU A 65 40.41 -18.09 8.54
N ARG A 66 39.55 -18.87 9.20
CA ARG A 66 38.58 -18.36 10.18
C ARG A 66 39.27 -17.75 11.41
N GLU A 67 40.28 -18.42 11.97
CA GLU A 67 41.03 -17.91 13.11
C GLU A 67 41.80 -16.62 12.80
N LEU A 68 42.33 -16.52 11.58
CA LEU A 68 43.02 -15.32 11.11
C LEU A 68 42.06 -14.19 10.71
N GLY A 69 40.75 -14.43 10.75
CA GLY A 69 39.72 -13.46 10.37
C GLY A 69 39.66 -13.18 8.87
N TRP A 70 40.08 -14.15 8.04
CA TRP A 70 39.99 -14.02 6.60
C TRP A 70 38.55 -14.06 6.15
N LYS A 71 38.15 -12.99 5.46
CA LYS A 71 36.86 -12.91 4.78
C LYS A 71 37.08 -13.01 3.29
N THR A 72 36.21 -13.75 2.62
CA THR A 72 36.08 -13.76 1.18
C THR A 72 35.46 -12.44 0.71
N LYS A 73 35.68 -12.10 -0.57
CA LYS A 73 35.06 -10.92 -1.18
C LYS A 73 33.53 -10.95 -1.06
N ARG A 74 32.95 -12.15 -1.14
CA ARG A 74 31.52 -12.39 -0.99
C ARG A 74 31.02 -12.12 0.42
N GLU A 75 31.74 -12.56 1.44
CA GLU A 75 31.37 -12.30 2.85
C GLU A 75 31.39 -10.80 3.14
N ILE A 76 32.36 -10.05 2.61
CA ILE A 76 32.38 -8.58 2.73
C ILE A 76 31.16 -7.95 2.05
N TYR A 77 30.76 -8.46 0.88
CA TYR A 77 29.56 -7.99 0.19
C TYR A 77 28.29 -8.29 0.98
N ILE A 78 28.20 -9.49 1.57
CA ILE A 78 27.09 -9.87 2.46
C ILE A 78 27.02 -8.92 3.65
N GLU A 79 28.13 -8.64 4.33
CA GLU A 79 28.17 -7.72 5.48
C GLU A 79 27.77 -6.29 5.09
N ALA A 80 28.24 -5.80 3.95
CA ALA A 80 27.83 -4.50 3.43
C ALA A 80 26.32 -4.44 3.14
N TYR A 81 25.75 -5.50 2.57
CA TYR A 81 24.31 -5.60 2.30
C TYR A 81 23.48 -5.76 3.57
N GLU A 82 23.97 -6.48 4.58
CA GLU A 82 23.28 -6.60 5.88
C GLU A 82 23.22 -5.24 6.59
N LYS A 83 24.32 -4.49 6.58
CA LYS A 83 24.35 -3.13 7.13
C LYS A 83 23.42 -2.19 6.35
N ALA A 84 23.51 -2.18 5.03
CA ALA A 84 22.65 -1.34 4.18
C ALA A 84 21.17 -1.70 4.33
N LEU A 85 20.84 -2.98 4.52
CA LEU A 85 19.47 -3.42 4.77
C LEU A 85 18.96 -2.94 6.14
N SER A 86 19.81 -2.93 7.18
CA SER A 86 19.43 -2.37 8.48
C SER A 86 19.10 -0.88 8.36
N GLU A 87 20.02 -0.11 7.77
CA GLU A 87 19.84 1.34 7.55
C GLU A 87 18.58 1.62 6.73
N ALA A 88 18.36 0.88 5.62
CA ALA A 88 17.17 1.07 4.78
C ALA A 88 15.85 0.68 5.49
N ASN A 89 15.87 -0.26 6.44
CA ASN A 89 14.70 -0.61 7.24
C ASN A 89 14.41 0.43 8.32
N GLU A 90 15.44 1.09 8.87
CA GLU A 90 15.27 2.19 9.82
C GLU A 90 14.63 3.40 9.13
N ASP A 91 15.07 3.72 7.91
CA ASP A 91 14.59 4.86 7.12
C ASP A 91 13.25 4.62 6.40
N ILE A 92 12.67 3.42 6.51
CA ILE A 92 11.45 3.06 5.75
C ILE A 92 10.24 3.90 6.17
N GLY A 93 10.18 4.34 7.44
CA GLY A 93 9.12 5.20 7.96
C GLY A 93 9.11 6.53 7.23
N ASP A 94 10.25 7.21 7.20
CA ASP A 94 10.42 8.50 6.53
C ASP A 94 10.10 8.40 5.02
N ALA A 95 10.48 7.29 4.37
CA ALA A 95 10.15 7.05 2.97
C ALA A 95 8.64 6.86 2.73
N LEU A 96 7.93 6.21 3.67
CA LEU A 96 6.48 6.06 3.61
C LEU A 96 5.79 7.41 3.84
N ASP A 97 6.26 8.20 4.79
CA ASP A 97 5.72 9.53 5.10
C ASP A 97 5.90 10.47 3.90
N GLU A 98 7.09 10.52 3.29
CA GLU A 98 7.33 11.34 2.10
C GLU A 98 6.41 10.91 0.93
N ARG A 99 6.17 9.61 0.79
CA ARG A 99 5.25 9.08 -0.23
C ARG A 99 3.81 9.49 0.05
N LEU A 100 3.37 9.46 1.30
CA LEU A 100 2.06 9.92 1.72
C LEU A 100 1.92 11.42 1.46
N GLU A 101 2.88 12.24 1.89
CA GLU A 101 2.89 13.68 1.64
C GLU A 101 2.80 14.01 0.15
N ARG A 102 3.60 13.33 -0.70
CA ARG A 102 3.53 13.51 -2.16
C ARG A 102 2.16 13.14 -2.71
N ALA A 103 1.51 12.10 -2.18
CA ALA A 103 0.18 11.70 -2.58
C ALA A 103 -0.88 12.73 -2.14
N GLU A 104 -0.78 13.27 -0.93
CA GLU A 104 -1.64 14.33 -0.40
C GLU A 104 -1.49 15.63 -1.17
N VAL A 105 -0.27 16.08 -1.44
CA VAL A 105 0.01 17.26 -2.28
C VAL A 105 -0.57 17.09 -3.67
N ARG A 106 -0.42 15.90 -4.27
CA ARG A 106 -1.02 15.58 -5.57
C ARG A 106 -2.55 15.65 -5.51
N ALA A 107 -3.17 15.09 -4.47
CA ALA A 107 -4.61 15.13 -4.28
C ALA A 107 -5.10 16.57 -4.09
N ALA A 108 -4.47 17.34 -3.21
CA ALA A 108 -4.80 18.74 -2.95
C ALA A 108 -4.70 19.57 -4.23
N ARG A 109 -3.64 19.39 -5.02
CA ARG A 109 -3.48 20.08 -6.31
C ARG A 109 -4.62 19.76 -7.28
N ILE A 110 -4.88 18.48 -7.52
CA ILE A 110 -5.96 18.05 -8.43
C ILE A 110 -7.32 18.60 -7.96
N TYR A 111 -7.58 18.51 -6.66
CA TYR A 111 -8.82 19.00 -6.08
C TYR A 111 -8.98 20.52 -6.25
N LEU A 112 -7.97 21.29 -5.85
CA LEU A 112 -8.03 22.76 -5.90
C LEU A 112 -8.09 23.27 -7.34
N ASP A 113 -7.27 22.71 -8.24
CA ASP A 113 -7.28 23.08 -9.66
C ASP A 113 -8.69 22.86 -10.27
N ALA A 114 -9.29 21.70 -10.03
CA ALA A 114 -10.63 21.37 -10.52
C ALA A 114 -11.74 22.19 -9.85
N TYR A 115 -11.61 22.46 -8.55
CA TYR A 115 -12.56 23.26 -7.79
C TYR A 115 -12.59 24.70 -8.30
N PHE A 116 -11.42 25.34 -8.43
CA PHE A 116 -11.34 26.72 -8.91
C PHE A 116 -11.73 26.85 -10.38
N ALA A 117 -11.35 25.90 -11.25
CA ALA A 117 -11.84 25.87 -12.62
C ALA A 117 -13.39 25.82 -12.68
N ALA A 118 -14.02 24.99 -11.84
CA ALA A 118 -15.47 24.93 -11.74
C ALA A 118 -16.10 26.22 -11.20
N ARG A 119 -15.44 26.90 -10.25
CA ARG A 119 -15.89 28.20 -9.72
C ARG A 119 -15.78 29.31 -10.77
N ASP A 120 -14.72 29.31 -11.57
CA ASP A 120 -14.51 30.27 -12.66
C ASP A 120 -15.56 30.09 -13.78
N GLU A 121 -16.06 28.86 -13.98
CA GLU A 121 -17.22 28.55 -14.84
C GLU A 121 -18.57 28.97 -14.23
N GLY A 122 -18.57 29.59 -13.05
CA GLY A 122 -19.77 30.07 -12.37
C GLY A 122 -20.54 29.01 -11.58
N LYS A 123 -19.96 27.82 -11.35
CA LYS A 123 -20.64 26.78 -10.55
C LYS A 123 -20.69 27.16 -9.08
N GLU A 124 -21.77 26.77 -8.42
CA GLU A 124 -21.93 26.92 -6.98
C GLU A 124 -20.92 26.07 -6.20
N ALA A 125 -20.61 26.46 -4.96
CA ALA A 125 -19.54 25.83 -4.16
C ALA A 125 -19.70 24.30 -4.03
N TYR A 126 -20.94 23.81 -3.88
CA TYR A 126 -21.23 22.38 -3.82
C TYR A 126 -20.98 21.67 -5.16
N GLN A 127 -21.37 22.29 -6.28
CA GLN A 127 -21.15 21.73 -7.61
C GLN A 127 -19.66 21.69 -7.97
N ALA A 128 -18.91 22.72 -7.58
CA ALA A 128 -17.45 22.75 -7.72
C ALA A 128 -16.76 21.67 -6.88
N HIS A 129 -17.22 21.44 -5.64
CA HIS A 129 -16.77 20.35 -4.78
C HIS A 129 -17.01 18.97 -5.42
N LEU A 130 -18.20 18.73 -5.98
CA LEU A 130 -18.51 17.48 -6.69
C LEU A 130 -17.62 17.29 -7.93
N ALA A 131 -17.37 18.35 -8.69
CA ALA A 131 -16.47 18.32 -9.85
C ALA A 131 -15.05 17.92 -9.45
N ALA A 132 -14.50 18.54 -8.40
CA ALA A 132 -13.18 18.22 -7.87
C ALA A 132 -13.09 16.77 -7.35
N ASN A 133 -14.10 16.29 -6.63
CA ASN A 133 -14.16 14.89 -6.16
C ASN A 133 -14.27 13.89 -7.32
N ASN A 134 -14.88 14.26 -8.44
CA ASN A 134 -14.89 13.43 -9.64
C ASN A 134 -13.51 13.33 -10.29
N GLU A 135 -12.73 14.42 -10.31
CA GLU A 135 -11.34 14.38 -10.79
C GLU A 135 -10.44 13.55 -9.89
N LEU A 136 -10.59 13.66 -8.56
CA LEU A 136 -9.90 12.78 -7.62
C LEU A 136 -10.23 11.30 -7.88
N LYS A 137 -11.51 10.99 -8.11
CA LYS A 137 -11.94 9.63 -8.46
C LYS A 137 -11.32 9.15 -9.77
N ARG A 138 -11.26 9.99 -10.81
CA ARG A 138 -10.59 9.66 -12.09
C ARG A 138 -9.07 9.47 -11.92
N ALA A 139 -8.47 10.17 -10.97
CA ALA A 139 -7.07 10.03 -10.62
C ALA A 139 -6.78 8.86 -9.65
N HIS A 140 -7.79 8.04 -9.33
CA HIS A 140 -7.73 6.96 -8.35
C HIS A 140 -7.29 7.41 -6.95
N LEU A 141 -7.67 8.63 -6.55
CA LEU A 141 -7.41 9.20 -5.23
C LEU A 141 -8.67 9.19 -4.37
N ALA A 142 -8.47 9.20 -3.05
CA ALA A 142 -9.56 9.34 -2.10
C ALA A 142 -10.31 10.66 -2.33
N LYS A 143 -11.63 10.64 -2.12
CA LYS A 143 -12.43 11.86 -2.17
C LYS A 143 -12.15 12.70 -0.93
N VAL A 144 -12.30 14.01 -1.07
CA VAL A 144 -12.41 14.91 0.08
C VAL A 144 -13.87 14.83 0.52
N ASP A 145 -14.15 14.04 1.55
CA ASP A 145 -15.48 13.99 2.14
C ASP A 145 -15.63 15.09 3.19
N VAL A 146 -16.81 15.71 3.22
CA VAL A 146 -17.21 16.57 4.33
C VAL A 146 -17.72 15.63 5.42
N ALA A 147 -17.18 15.73 6.64
CA ALA A 147 -17.41 14.86 7.80
C ALA A 147 -18.89 14.50 8.16
N GLN A 148 -19.88 15.09 7.48
CA GLN A 148 -21.30 14.78 7.65
C GLN A 148 -21.72 13.38 7.15
N THR A 149 -21.02 12.77 6.19
CA THR A 149 -21.40 11.45 5.64
C THR A 149 -21.20 10.31 6.64
N ASP A 150 -20.16 10.36 7.46
CA ASP A 150 -19.90 9.32 8.46
C ASP A 150 -20.93 9.33 9.60
N ALA A 151 -21.36 10.51 10.04
CA ALA A 151 -22.39 10.63 11.07
C ALA A 151 -23.76 10.14 10.57
N MET A 152 -24.10 10.39 9.29
CA MET A 152 -25.32 9.86 8.68
C MET A 152 -25.27 8.35 8.50
N THR A 153 -24.11 7.79 8.13
CA THR A 153 -23.93 6.34 7.98
C THR A 153 -24.08 5.63 9.33
N ARG A 154 -23.44 6.13 10.40
CA ARG A 154 -23.58 5.55 11.74
C ARG A 154 -25.02 5.59 12.25
N ARG A 155 -25.70 6.73 12.10
CA ARG A 155 -27.10 6.85 12.51
C ARG A 155 -28.00 5.90 11.73
N ARG A 156 -27.71 5.69 10.44
CA ARG A 156 -28.43 4.72 9.61
C ARG A 156 -28.23 3.30 10.11
N ASP A 157 -26.99 2.90 10.38
CA ASP A 157 -26.68 1.56 10.91
C ASP A 157 -27.36 1.31 12.27
N GLU A 158 -27.39 2.34 13.14
CA GLU A 158 -28.11 2.30 14.41
C GLU A 158 -29.64 2.15 14.22
N LEU A 159 -30.22 2.88 13.26
CA LEU A 159 -31.64 2.78 12.94
C LEU A 159 -31.99 1.40 12.37
N ASP A 160 -31.18 0.88 11.45
CA ASP A 160 -31.37 -0.44 10.86
C ASP A 160 -31.31 -1.54 11.93
N ALA A 161 -30.35 -1.45 12.87
CA ALA A 161 -30.26 -2.37 14.00
C ALA A 161 -31.46 -2.28 14.95
N MET A 162 -31.96 -1.08 15.23
CA MET A 162 -33.18 -0.89 16.03
C MET A 162 -34.42 -1.46 15.33
N GLU A 163 -34.55 -1.25 14.03
CA GLU A 163 -35.64 -1.82 13.22
C GLU A 163 -35.61 -3.35 13.25
N ASP A 164 -34.43 -3.97 13.13
CA ASP A 164 -34.29 -5.43 13.18
C ASP A 164 -34.73 -6.00 14.53
N VAL A 165 -34.36 -5.36 15.63
CA VAL A 165 -34.80 -5.75 16.98
C VAL A 165 -36.32 -5.64 17.11
N ILE A 166 -36.92 -4.55 16.60
CA ILE A 166 -38.37 -4.35 16.63
C ILE A 166 -39.09 -5.40 15.77
N ARG A 167 -38.60 -5.67 14.56
CA ARG A 167 -39.15 -6.70 13.66
C ARG A 167 -39.08 -8.09 14.29
N ALA A 168 -37.96 -8.43 14.93
CA ALA A 168 -37.82 -9.71 15.62
C ALA A 168 -38.80 -9.85 16.78
N GLU A 169 -39.03 -8.79 17.55
CA GLU A 169 -39.98 -8.80 18.66
C GLU A 169 -41.44 -8.85 18.21
N ILE A 170 -41.77 -8.21 17.08
CA ILE A 170 -43.07 -8.33 16.42
C ILE A 170 -43.31 -9.77 15.97
N ARG A 171 -42.33 -10.41 15.31
CA ARG A 171 -42.44 -11.80 14.85
C ARG A 171 -42.69 -12.80 16.00
N LYS A 172 -42.12 -12.58 17.18
CA LYS A 172 -42.39 -13.42 18.37
C LYS A 172 -43.83 -13.34 18.87
N LYS A 173 -44.52 -12.23 18.60
CA LYS A 173 -45.89 -11.97 19.06
C LYS A 173 -46.94 -12.32 18.02
N MET A 174 -46.54 -12.71 16.81
CA MET A 174 -47.44 -13.11 15.74
C MET A 174 -47.92 -14.54 15.95
N THR A 175 -49.17 -14.78 15.55
CA THR A 175 -49.74 -16.12 15.44
C THR A 175 -49.12 -16.88 14.25
N PRO A 176 -49.25 -18.22 14.21
CA PRO A 176 -48.73 -19.01 13.09
C PRO A 176 -49.27 -18.58 11.72
N GLU A 177 -50.55 -18.21 11.64
CA GLU A 177 -51.19 -17.75 10.40
C GLU A 177 -50.63 -16.38 9.94
N GLU A 178 -50.37 -15.48 10.89
CA GLU A 178 -49.77 -14.16 10.60
C GLU A 178 -48.30 -14.29 10.15
N LEU A 179 -47.56 -15.28 10.66
CA LEU A 179 -46.20 -15.58 10.22
C LEU A 179 -46.18 -16.12 8.79
N GLU A 180 -47.06 -17.06 8.45
CA GLU A 180 -47.18 -17.58 7.09
C GLU A 180 -47.55 -16.47 6.10
N GLN A 181 -48.46 -15.56 6.48
CA GLN A 181 -48.79 -14.39 5.66
C GLN A 181 -47.60 -13.44 5.48
N LEU A 182 -46.81 -13.21 6.53
CA LEU A 182 -45.62 -12.37 6.45
C LEU A 182 -44.56 -13.00 5.53
N GLU A 183 -44.33 -14.30 5.62
CA GLU A 183 -43.38 -15.02 4.76
C GLU A 183 -43.81 -14.95 3.27
N MET A 184 -45.09 -15.16 2.98
CA MET A 184 -45.63 -15.01 1.63
C MET A 184 -45.45 -13.59 1.07
N LEU A 185 -45.63 -12.57 1.91
CA LEU A 185 -45.41 -11.17 1.53
C LEU A 185 -43.93 -10.87 1.25
N GLU A 186 -43.02 -11.33 2.12
CA GLU A 186 -41.58 -11.13 1.95
C GLU A 186 -41.05 -11.84 0.69
N GLU A 187 -41.56 -13.03 0.38
CA GLU A 187 -41.24 -13.73 -0.87
C GLU A 187 -41.75 -12.97 -2.11
N HIS A 188 -42.98 -12.46 -2.05
CA HIS A 188 -43.54 -11.64 -3.13
C HIS A 188 -42.73 -10.36 -3.37
N GLU A 189 -42.33 -9.65 -2.31
CA GLU A 189 -41.50 -8.46 -2.40
C GLU A 189 -40.11 -8.76 -2.97
N ARG A 190 -39.49 -9.89 -2.58
CA ARG A 190 -38.21 -10.34 -3.14
C ARG A 190 -38.31 -10.62 -4.64
N GLU A 191 -39.39 -11.25 -5.08
CA GLU A 191 -39.61 -11.51 -6.51
C GLU A 191 -39.87 -10.23 -7.31
N LEU A 192 -40.64 -9.27 -6.76
CA LEU A 192 -40.82 -7.96 -7.37
C LEU A 192 -39.51 -7.17 -7.47
N ALA A 193 -38.64 -7.25 -6.45
CA ALA A 193 -37.33 -6.61 -6.46
C ALA A 193 -36.41 -7.20 -7.54
N LYS A 194 -36.41 -8.53 -7.73
CA LYS A 194 -35.70 -9.21 -8.82
C LYS A 194 -36.23 -8.78 -10.21
N GLY A 195 -37.54 -8.59 -10.35
CA GLY A 195 -38.17 -8.10 -11.58
C GLY A 195 -37.78 -6.66 -11.92
N ARG A 196 -37.71 -5.78 -10.92
CA ARG A 196 -37.29 -4.37 -11.09
C ARG A 196 -35.82 -4.24 -11.50
N GLY A 197 -34.93 -5.10 -10.99
CA GLY A 197 -33.52 -5.13 -11.39
C GLY A 197 -33.29 -5.46 -12.88
N LYS A 198 -34.20 -6.23 -13.50
CA LYS A 198 -34.15 -6.56 -14.94
C LYS A 198 -34.71 -5.45 -15.85
N ALA A 199 -35.67 -4.65 -15.37
CA ALA A 199 -36.30 -3.60 -16.17
C ALA A 199 -35.45 -2.33 -16.31
N GLY A 200 -34.49 -2.08 -15.39
CA GLY A 200 -33.60 -0.92 -15.44
C GLY A 200 -32.47 -0.99 -16.48
N GLY A 201 -32.23 -2.15 -17.10
CA GLY A 201 -31.15 -2.35 -18.07
C GLY A 201 -31.50 -2.01 -19.52
N ARG A 202 -32.73 -1.58 -19.82
CA ARG A 202 -33.20 -1.42 -21.21
C ARG A 202 -34.08 -0.19 -21.40
N ALA A 203 -33.57 0.99 -21.05
CA ALA A 203 -34.13 2.25 -21.55
C ALA A 203 -33.01 3.30 -21.67
N GLY A 204 -32.40 3.39 -22.85
CA GLY A 204 -31.31 4.32 -23.15
C GLY A 204 -30.89 4.31 -24.62
N LYS A 205 -31.85 4.56 -25.52
CA LYS A 205 -31.71 5.12 -26.89
C LYS A 205 -33.14 5.30 -27.44
N PRO A 206 -33.48 6.39 -28.13
CA PRO A 206 -32.73 6.98 -29.25
C PRO A 206 -31.70 8.05 -28.87
#